data_AF-A0A971Z2F5-F1
#
_entry.id   AF-A0A971Z2F5-F1
#
_cell.length_a   1.000
_cell.length_b   1.000
_cell.length_c   1.000
_cell.angle_alpha   90.00
_cell.angle_beta   90.00
_cell.angle_gamma   90.00
#
_symmetry.space_group_name_H-M   'P 1'
#
loop_
_entity.id
_entity.type
_entity.pdbx_description
1 polymer ?
#
loop_
_entity_poly.entity_id
_entity_poly.type
_entity_poly.pdbx_seq_one_letter_code
_entity_poly.pdbx_strand_id
1 'polypeptide(L)' 'AGDLHRRWVDLKSLITGKDDEAILNECERGEDVAKRSYHKALEKALPEDIRQVVQRHYDGVLRNHDQVKMLRDAERARS' A
#
# COMPACT_ATOMS: atom_id res chain seq x y z
N ALA A 1 -20.29 -8.81 -13.80
CA ALA A 1 -19.15 -7.86 -13.88
C ALA A 1 -19.42 -6.48 -13.25
N GLY A 2 -20.67 -6.09 -12.93
CA GLY A 2 -20.97 -4.72 -12.45
C GLY A 2 -20.85 -4.47 -10.94
N ASP A 3 -20.98 -5.47 -10.09
CA ASP A 3 -21.05 -5.24 -8.63
C ASP A 3 -19.71 -4.90 -8.00
N LEU A 4 -18.61 -5.49 -8.47
CA LEU A 4 -17.28 -5.17 -7.93
C LEU A 4 -16.85 -3.76 -8.32
N HIS A 5 -17.12 -3.37 -9.58
CA HIS A 5 -16.82 -2.02 -10.05
C HIS A 5 -17.69 -0.98 -9.35
N ARG A 6 -18.99 -1.24 -9.16
CA ARG A 6 -19.88 -0.36 -8.38
C ARG A 6 -19.45 -0.26 -6.93
N ARG A 7 -19.10 -1.38 -6.26
CA ARG A 7 -18.57 -1.33 -4.89
C ARG A 7 -17.26 -0.55 -4.77
N TRP A 8 -16.38 -0.64 -5.78
CA TRP A 8 -15.16 0.18 -5.84
C TRP A 8 -15.45 1.67 -6.04
N VAL A 9 -16.46 2.00 -6.85
CA VAL A 9 -16.89 3.39 -7.10
C VAL A 9 -17.66 3.96 -5.91
N ASP A 10 -18.53 3.18 -5.27
CA ASP A 10 -19.29 3.57 -4.08
C ASP A 10 -18.35 3.81 -2.91
N LEU A 11 -17.36 2.93 -2.72
CA LEU A 11 -16.27 3.12 -1.77
C LEU A 11 -15.55 4.44 -2.09
N LYS A 12 -15.14 4.69 -3.33
CA LYS A 12 -14.53 5.96 -3.75
C LYS A 12 -15.43 7.18 -3.49
N SER A 13 -16.75 7.07 -3.66
CA SER A 13 -17.68 8.21 -3.50
C SER A 13 -17.95 8.59 -2.05
N LEU A 14 -17.89 7.61 -1.13
CA LEU A 14 -18.01 7.86 0.31
C LEU A 14 -16.73 8.49 0.91
N ILE A 15 -15.65 8.47 0.12
CA ILE A 15 -14.27 8.78 0.51
C ILE A 15 -13.86 10.20 0.12
N THR A 16 -14.37 10.74 -0.99
CA THR A 16 -13.85 12.02 -1.54
C THR A 16 -14.26 13.24 -0.73
N GLY A 17 -13.29 13.94 -0.14
CA GLY A 17 -13.37 15.37 0.20
C GLY A 17 -12.88 15.81 1.59
N LYS A 18 -12.86 14.91 2.58
CA LYS A 18 -12.33 15.16 3.95
C LYS A 18 -11.53 13.99 4.54
N ASP A 19 -11.49 12.86 3.83
CA ASP A 19 -10.96 11.59 4.35
C ASP A 19 -9.76 11.08 3.54
N ASP A 20 -9.41 11.77 2.44
CA ASP A 20 -8.28 11.42 1.56
C ASP A 20 -6.97 11.28 2.37
N GLU A 21 -6.71 12.19 3.31
CA GLU A 21 -5.55 12.08 4.20
C GLU A 21 -5.63 10.84 5.12
N ALA A 22 -6.79 10.58 5.72
CA ALA A 22 -6.96 9.44 6.63
C ALA A 22 -6.79 8.10 5.90
N ILE A 23 -7.25 8.03 4.65
CA ILE A 23 -7.09 6.85 3.80
C ILE A 23 -5.64 6.68 3.38
N LEU A 24 -4.96 7.76 3.00
CA LEU A 24 -3.54 7.71 2.69
C LEU A 24 -2.71 7.29 3.91
N ASN A 25 -3.09 7.74 5.12
CA ASN A 25 -2.48 7.30 6.37
C ASN A 25 -2.71 5.79 6.62
N GLU A 26 -3.91 5.26 6.39
CA GLU A 26 -4.17 3.82 6.56
C GLU A 26 -3.47 2.97 5.50
N CYS A 27 -3.43 3.44 4.24
CA CYS A 27 -2.65 2.80 3.18
C CYS A 27 -1.16 2.72 3.53
N GLU A 28 -0.57 3.83 4.01
CA GLU A 28 0.83 3.86 4.43
C GLU A 28 1.07 2.90 5.60
N ARG A 29 0.16 2.85 6.58
CA ARG A 29 0.22 1.90 7.70
C ARG A 29 0.18 0.44 7.22
N GLY A 30 -0.66 0.14 6.23
CA GLY A 30 -0.75 -1.18 5.60
C GLY A 30 0.54 -1.57 4.89
N GLU A 31 1.11 -0.66 4.10
CA GLU A 31 2.38 -0.86 3.39
C GLU A 31 3.56 -1.02 4.38
N ASP A 32 3.55 -0.30 5.50
CA ASP A 32 4.52 -0.45 6.58
C ASP A 32 4.48 -1.85 7.22
N VAL A 33 3.28 -2.39 7.44
CA VAL A 33 3.08 -3.76 7.94
C VAL A 33 3.57 -4.77 6.91
N ALA A 34 3.26 -4.57 5.63
CA ALA A 34 3.72 -5.42 4.54
C ALA A 34 5.25 -5.42 4.46
N LYS A 35 5.87 -4.23 4.49
CA LYS A 35 7.34 -4.05 4.46
C LYS A 35 8.02 -4.82 5.58
N ARG A 36 7.53 -4.68 6.82
CA ARG A 36 8.06 -5.42 7.98
C ARG A 36 7.90 -6.93 7.81
N SER A 37 6.78 -7.39 7.25
CA SER A 37 6.50 -8.82 7.07
C SER A 37 7.42 -9.44 6.02
N TYR A 38 7.61 -8.77 4.88
CA TYR A 38 8.53 -9.20 3.83
C TYR A 38 9.99 -9.16 4.29
N HIS A 39 10.40 -8.11 5.00
CA HIS A 39 11.75 -8.03 5.58
C HIS A 39 12.03 -9.23 6.51
N LYS A 40 11.12 -9.52 7.44
CA LYS A 40 11.21 -10.69 8.33
C LYS A 40 11.21 -12.03 7.58
N ALA A 41 10.53 -12.11 6.43
CA ALA A 41 10.57 -13.30 5.60
C ALA A 41 11.94 -13.48 4.93
N LEU A 42 12.54 -12.40 4.44
CA LEU A 42 13.87 -12.41 3.80
C LEU A 42 15.01 -12.74 4.76
N GLU A 43 14.86 -12.45 6.06
CA GLU A 43 15.84 -12.84 7.09
C GLU A 43 15.91 -14.36 7.32
N LYS A 44 14.87 -15.11 6.91
CA LYS A 44 14.84 -16.58 7.05
C LYS A 44 15.68 -17.25 5.97
N ALA A 45 16.12 -18.48 6.25
CA ALA A 45 16.71 -19.36 5.25
C ALA A 45 15.61 -19.87 4.30
N LEU A 46 15.40 -19.15 3.20
CA LEU A 46 14.49 -19.54 2.12
C LEU A 46 15.28 -20.19 0.97
N PRO A 47 14.69 -21.18 0.26
CA PRO A 47 15.16 -21.59 -1.06
C PRO A 47 15.31 -20.39 -2.00
N GLU A 48 16.30 -20.43 -2.89
CA GLU A 48 16.69 -19.27 -3.71
C GLU A 48 15.55 -18.76 -4.62
N ASP A 49 14.81 -19.68 -5.23
CA ASP A 49 13.64 -19.38 -6.07
C ASP A 49 12.55 -18.63 -5.28
N ILE A 50 12.28 -19.07 -4.04
CA ILE A 50 11.30 -18.43 -3.16
C ILE A 50 11.83 -17.07 -2.69
N ARG A 51 13.12 -16.99 -2.31
CA ARG A 51 13.77 -15.73 -1.91
C ARG A 51 13.62 -14.68 -3.00
N GLN A 52 13.84 -15.03 -4.27
CA GLN A 52 13.71 -14.10 -5.40
C GLN A 52 12.29 -13.59 -5.60
N VAL A 53 11.26 -14.43 -5.36
CA VAL A 53 9.85 -13.98 -5.42
C VAL A 53 9.56 -13.01 -4.27
N VAL A 54 9.96 -13.36 -3.05
CA VAL A 54 9.78 -12.53 -1.85
C VAL A 54 10.50 -11.18 -2.00
N GLN A 55 11.71 -11.17 -2.56
CA GLN A 55 12.47 -9.94 -2.84
C GLN A 55 11.73 -9.05 -3.84
N ARG A 56 11.24 -9.62 -4.95
CA ARG A 56 10.47 -8.84 -5.95
C ARG A 56 9.21 -8.20 -5.35
N HIS A 57 8.52 -8.93 -4.47
CA HIS A 57 7.35 -8.39 -3.77
C HIS A 57 7.75 -7.29 -2.77
N TYR A 58 8.84 -7.49 -2.02
CA TYR A 58 9.38 -6.50 -1.11
C TYR A 58 9.73 -5.19 -1.84
N ASP A 59 10.41 -5.27 -2.98
CA ASP A 59 10.73 -4.10 -3.79
C ASP A 59 9.46 -3.39 -4.31
N GLY A 60 8.40 -4.15 -4.60
CA GLY A 60 7.08 -3.61 -4.94
C GLY A 60 6.45 -2.84 -3.79
N VAL A 61 6.47 -3.41 -2.58
CA VAL A 61 5.97 -2.75 -1.36
C VAL A 61 6.73 -1.47 -1.08
N LEU A 62 8.06 -1.45 -1.26
CA LEU A 62 8.85 -0.22 -1.09
C LEU A 62 8.39 0.88 -2.06
N ARG A 63 8.22 0.56 -3.35
CA ARG A 63 7.73 1.53 -4.34
C ARG A 63 6.33 2.04 -4.02
N ASN A 64 5.42 1.15 -3.63
CA ASN A 64 4.05 1.51 -3.27
C ASN A 64 4.01 2.40 -2.04
N HIS A 65 4.75 2.04 -0.99
CA HIS A 65 4.89 2.84 0.22
C HIS A 65 5.35 4.26 -0.10
N ASP A 66 6.40 4.40 -0.92
CA ASP A 66 6.94 5.71 -1.28
C ASP A 66 5.93 6.55 -2.08
N GLN A 67 5.18 5.92 -2.99
CA GLN A 67 4.10 6.57 -3.72
C GLN A 67 2.96 7.05 -2.80
N VAL A 68 2.50 6.20 -1.87
CA VAL A 68 1.44 6.57 -0.91
C VAL A 68 1.90 7.73 -0.02
N LYS A 69 3.14 7.67 0.46
CA LYS A 69 3.73 8.76 1.25
C LYS A 69 3.77 10.08 0.47
N MET A 70 4.22 10.05 -0.78
CA MET A 70 4.20 11.25 -1.64
C MET A 70 2.79 11.81 -1.84
N LEU A 71 1.79 10.94 -2.05
CA LEU A 71 0.39 11.36 -2.21
C LEU A 71 -0.15 11.98 -0.92
N ARG A 72 0.14 11.38 0.24
CA ARG A 72 -0.25 11.90 1.57
C ARG A 72 0.35 13.27 1.81
N ASP A 73 1.64 13.43 1.55
CA ASP A 73 2.35 14.69 1.78
C ASP A 73 1.81 15.79 0.85
N ALA A 74 1.46 15.45 -0.40
CA ALA A 74 0.80 16.37 -1.32
C ALA A 74 -0.62 16.74 -0.89
N GLU A 75 -1.39 15.82 -0.31
CA GLU A 75 -2.74 16.11 0.21
C GLU A 75 -2.70 16.99 1.45
N ARG A 76 -1.77 16.73 2.38
CA ARG A 76 -1.52 17.59 3.55
C ARG A 76 -1.14 19.02 3.16
N ALA A 77 -0.39 19.19 2.07
CA ALA A 77 -0.01 20.51 1.58
C ALA A 77 -1.17 21.27 0.91
N ARG A 78 -2.26 20.57 0.54
CA ARG A 78 -3.46 21.15 -0.08
C ARG A 78 -4.55 21.55 0.93
N SER A 79 -4.56 20.90 2.10
CA SER A 79 -5.53 21.13 3.20
C SER A 79 -5.10 22.28 4.10
#